data_AF-A0A2V5W542-F1
#
_entry.id   AF-A0A2V5W542-F1
#
_cell.length_a   1.000
_cell.length_b   1.000
_cell.length_c   1.000
_cell.angle_alpha   90.00
_cell.angle_beta   90.00
_cell.angle_gamma   90.00
#
_symmetry.space_group_name_H-M   'P 1'
#
loop_
_entity.id
_entity.type
_entity.pdbx_description
1 polymer ?
#
loop_
_entity_poly.entity_id
_entity_poly.type
_entity_poly.pdbx_seq_one_letter_code
_entity_poly.pdbx_strand_id
1 'polypeptide(L)'
;MIALPKLPWPREPYRGIEQFRFIDRPIFFERRDEIRRLIRLVSIYRGTLLYGESGVGKSSVINAGFIPAMLDEGFLAERLRVQPEPGAELVVERLALTDEGTAPFLPSRFAADDEPRTRLVFSTADLRARLGVEHEGGAPLLIFDQFEEFVTLFEEAPENREKFAQAAQAQNTLLEFFRDLLGDETLPV
;
A
#
# COMPACT_ATOMS: atom_id res chain seq x y z
N MET A 1 9.27 -17.46 -1.13
CA MET A 1 7.98 -17.73 -0.45
C MET A 1 8.10 -17.22 0.97
N ILE A 2 7.34 -16.18 1.33
CA ILE A 2 7.37 -15.60 2.69
C ILE A 2 6.42 -16.44 3.55
N ALA A 3 6.96 -17.23 4.47
CA ALA A 3 6.13 -18.07 5.35
C ALA A 3 5.31 -17.19 6.30
N LEU A 4 3.98 -17.11 6.07
CA LEU A 4 3.11 -16.33 6.94
C LEU A 4 2.98 -16.97 8.32
N PRO A 5 3.10 -16.20 9.42
CA PRO A 5 2.93 -16.74 10.76
C PRO A 5 1.49 -17.21 10.96
N LYS A 6 1.26 -18.39 11.55
CA LYS A 6 -0.10 -18.78 11.95
C LYS A 6 -0.60 -17.80 13.01
N LEU A 7 -1.63 -17.02 12.67
CA LEU A 7 -2.23 -16.08 13.60
C LEU A 7 -3.37 -16.74 14.39
N PRO A 8 -3.52 -16.40 15.69
CA PRO A 8 -4.70 -16.80 16.45
C PRO A 8 -5.95 -16.13 15.88
N TRP A 9 -7.12 -16.56 16.35
CA TRP A 9 -8.36 -15.82 16.12
C TRP A 9 -8.21 -14.41 16.72
N PRO A 10 -8.66 -13.35 16.02
CA PRO A 10 -8.61 -12.00 16.54
C PRO A 10 -9.47 -11.90 17.80
N ARG A 11 -9.04 -11.07 18.76
CA ARG A 11 -9.78 -10.85 20.02
C ARG A 11 -11.19 -10.32 19.77
N GLU A 12 -11.36 -9.53 18.71
CA GLU A 12 -12.61 -8.92 18.29
C GLU A 12 -12.98 -9.35 16.86
N PRO A 13 -13.77 -10.43 16.69
CA PRO A 13 -14.06 -10.97 15.37
C PRO A 13 -15.06 -10.13 14.57
N TYR A 14 -15.85 -9.28 15.24
CA TYR A 14 -16.82 -8.39 14.61
C TYR A 14 -16.30 -6.96 14.66
N ARG A 15 -15.85 -6.45 13.51
CA ARG A 15 -15.19 -5.14 13.41
C ARG A 15 -16.12 -3.98 13.00
N GLY A 16 -17.41 -4.26 12.83
CA GLY A 16 -18.39 -3.25 12.46
C GLY A 16 -18.06 -2.60 11.11
N ILE A 17 -17.88 -1.27 11.11
CA ILE A 17 -17.49 -0.49 9.93
C ILE A 17 -15.98 -0.40 9.72
N GLU A 18 -15.18 -0.88 10.69
CA GLU A 18 -13.73 -0.87 10.58
C GLU A 18 -13.27 -1.87 9.52
N GLN A 19 -12.20 -1.48 8.83
CA GLN A 19 -11.62 -2.32 7.80
C GLN A 19 -10.95 -3.55 8.43
N PHE A 20 -11.14 -4.73 7.84
CA PHE A 20 -10.33 -5.91 8.18
C PHE A 20 -8.86 -5.61 7.89
N ARG A 21 -7.99 -5.95 8.85
CA ARG A 21 -6.53 -5.84 8.80
C ARG A 21 -5.93 -7.14 8.30
N PHE A 22 -4.64 -7.10 8.00
CA PHE A 22 -3.86 -8.30 7.70
C PHE A 22 -4.02 -9.43 8.73
N ILE A 23 -4.08 -9.06 10.01
CA ILE A 23 -4.21 -10.03 11.11
C ILE A 23 -5.59 -10.66 11.22
N ASP A 24 -6.61 -10.07 10.61
CA ASP A 24 -7.97 -10.59 10.62
C ASP A 24 -8.20 -11.60 9.48
N ARG A 25 -7.18 -11.92 8.67
CA ARG A 25 -7.28 -12.91 7.58
C ARG A 25 -7.82 -14.29 8.00
N PRO A 26 -7.60 -14.82 9.25
CA PRO A 26 -8.18 -16.10 9.64
C PRO A 26 -9.71 -16.09 9.66
N ILE A 27 -10.34 -14.90 9.70
CA ILE A 27 -11.79 -14.73 9.72
C ILE A 27 -12.36 -14.09 8.45
N PHE A 28 -11.52 -13.85 7.44
CA PHE A 28 -11.90 -13.22 6.18
C PHE A 28 -12.17 -14.29 5.11
N PHE A 29 -13.44 -14.69 4.97
CA PHE A 29 -13.81 -15.85 4.14
C PHE A 29 -14.61 -15.49 2.88
N GLU A 30 -15.29 -14.35 2.91
CA GLU A 30 -16.05 -13.81 1.79
C GLU A 30 -15.11 -13.06 0.83
N ARG A 31 -15.51 -12.89 -0.43
CA ARG A 31 -14.73 -12.17 -1.48
C ARG A 31 -13.60 -12.94 -2.18
N ARG A 32 -13.62 -14.29 -2.12
CA ARG A 32 -12.57 -15.12 -2.75
C ARG A 32 -12.45 -14.91 -4.26
N ASP A 33 -13.57 -14.73 -4.96
CA ASP A 33 -13.56 -14.56 -6.41
C ASP A 33 -13.02 -13.19 -6.83
N GLU A 34 -13.34 -12.15 -6.06
CA GLU A 34 -12.77 -10.81 -6.22
C GLU A 34 -11.26 -10.82 -5.99
N ILE A 35 -10.78 -11.48 -4.94
CA ILE A 35 -9.34 -11.64 -4.68
C ILE A 35 -8.66 -12.38 -5.85
N ARG A 36 -9.20 -13.52 -6.29
CA ARG A 36 -8.65 -14.28 -7.42
C ARG A 36 -8.64 -13.46 -8.72
N ARG A 37 -9.65 -12.63 -8.95
CA ARG A 37 -9.67 -11.72 -10.10
C ARG A 37 -8.58 -10.68 -9.98
N LEU A 38 -8.41 -10.08 -8.80
CA LEU A 38 -7.38 -9.07 -8.56
C LEU A 38 -5.96 -9.63 -8.72
N ILE A 39 -5.67 -10.82 -8.17
CA ILE A 39 -4.39 -11.52 -8.35
C ILE A 39 -4.10 -11.71 -9.83
N ARG A 40 -5.04 -12.25 -10.61
CA ARG A 40 -4.87 -12.43 -12.05
C ARG A 40 -4.57 -11.13 -12.80
N LEU A 41 -5.24 -10.04 -12.42
CA LEU A 41 -4.99 -8.73 -13.04
C LEU A 41 -3.58 -8.22 -12.70
N VAL A 42 -3.17 -8.31 -11.45
CA VAL A 42 -1.85 -7.83 -11.00
C VAL A 42 -0.71 -8.69 -11.58
N SER A 43 -0.93 -9.99 -11.82
CA SER A 43 0.06 -10.84 -12.50
C SER A 43 0.22 -10.56 -13.99
N ILE A 44 -0.72 -9.84 -14.62
CA ILE A 44 -0.70 -9.56 -16.07
C ILE A 44 -0.38 -8.08 -16.33
N TYR A 45 -0.88 -7.19 -15.48
CA TYR A 45 -0.80 -5.75 -15.65
C TYR A 45 0.05 -5.12 -14.55
N ARG A 46 1.01 -4.27 -14.95
CA ARG A 46 1.87 -3.52 -14.02
C ARG A 46 1.10 -2.53 -13.15
N GLY A 47 -0.05 -2.06 -13.63
CA GLY A 47 -0.96 -1.18 -12.90
C GLY A 47 -2.38 -1.71 -12.96
N THR A 48 -3.02 -1.83 -11.80
CA THR A 48 -4.43 -2.23 -11.68
C THR A 48 -5.13 -1.25 -10.75
N LEU A 49 -6.25 -0.68 -11.22
CA LEU A 49 -7.10 0.20 -10.41
C LEU A 49 -8.29 -0.61 -9.85
N LEU A 50 -8.35 -0.71 -8.52
CA LEU A 50 -9.51 -1.25 -7.81
C LEU A 50 -10.44 -0.11 -7.38
N TYR A 51 -11.66 -0.08 -7.92
CA TYR A 51 -12.67 0.93 -7.60
C TYR A 51 -14.00 0.30 -7.16
N GLY A 52 -14.85 1.12 -6.56
CA GLY A 52 -16.16 0.74 -6.02
C GLY A 52 -16.65 1.79 -5.03
N GLU A 53 -17.93 1.73 -4.65
CA GLU A 53 -18.53 2.69 -3.71
C GLU A 53 -17.76 2.75 -2.38
N SER A 54 -17.90 3.87 -1.67
CA SER A 54 -17.33 3.98 -0.32
C SER A 54 -17.96 2.95 0.60
N GLY A 55 -17.17 2.34 1.48
CA GLY A 55 -17.66 1.36 2.45
C GLY A 55 -17.93 -0.06 1.92
N VAL A 56 -17.75 -0.36 0.63
CA VAL A 56 -17.96 -1.73 0.10
C VAL A 56 -16.89 -2.75 0.54
N GLY A 57 -15.89 -2.31 1.30
CA GLY A 57 -14.84 -3.17 1.86
C GLY A 57 -13.59 -3.35 0.99
N LYS A 58 -13.29 -2.41 0.07
CA LYS A 58 -12.09 -2.48 -0.80
C LYS A 58 -10.80 -2.68 0.01
N SER A 59 -10.56 -1.84 1.00
CA SER A 59 -9.37 -1.93 1.84
C SER A 59 -9.34 -3.21 2.69
N SER A 60 -10.52 -3.75 3.08
CA SER A 60 -10.61 -5.06 3.74
C SER A 60 -10.19 -6.21 2.80
N VAL A 61 -10.68 -6.20 1.56
CA VAL A 61 -10.27 -7.16 0.52
C VAL A 61 -8.76 -7.09 0.29
N ILE A 62 -8.21 -5.88 0.24
CA ILE A 62 -6.77 -5.65 0.07
C ILE A 62 -5.98 -6.21 1.26
N ASN A 63 -6.32 -5.80 2.49
CA ASN A 63 -5.54 -6.09 3.69
C ASN A 63 -5.64 -7.54 4.16
N ALA A 64 -6.85 -8.08 4.21
CA ALA A 64 -7.13 -9.39 4.81
C ALA A 64 -7.20 -10.53 3.79
N GLY A 65 -7.28 -10.22 2.49
CA GLY A 65 -7.41 -11.21 1.42
C GLY A 65 -6.26 -11.17 0.41
N PHE A 66 -6.11 -10.05 -0.28
CA PHE A 66 -5.16 -9.90 -1.39
C PHE A 66 -3.70 -9.89 -0.93
N ILE A 67 -3.34 -9.08 0.07
CA ILE A 67 -1.97 -9.03 0.61
C ILE A 67 -1.50 -10.41 1.09
N PRO A 68 -2.25 -11.15 1.93
CA PRO A 68 -1.86 -12.51 2.30
C PRO A 68 -1.57 -13.41 1.11
N ALA A 69 -2.43 -13.40 0.09
CA ALA A 69 -2.23 -14.23 -1.10
C ALA A 69 -0.97 -13.83 -1.89
N MET A 70 -0.68 -12.55 -2.01
CA MET A 70 0.51 -12.08 -2.73
C MET A 70 1.82 -12.38 -1.99
N LEU A 71 1.81 -12.40 -0.66
CA LEU A 71 2.98 -12.83 0.14
C LEU A 71 3.28 -14.32 -0.08
N ASP A 72 2.25 -15.16 -0.21
CA ASP A 72 2.41 -16.58 -0.55
C ASP A 72 3.00 -16.77 -1.96
N GLU A 73 2.64 -15.91 -2.92
CA GLU A 73 3.21 -15.84 -4.27
C GLU A 73 4.64 -15.24 -4.31
N GLY A 74 5.17 -14.78 -3.17
CA GLY A 74 6.54 -14.26 -3.06
C GLY A 74 6.71 -12.77 -3.37
N PHE A 75 5.63 -12.00 -3.31
CA PHE A 75 5.70 -10.54 -3.36
C PHE A 75 5.94 -9.93 -1.98
N LEU A 76 6.48 -8.72 -1.94
CA LEU A 76 6.52 -7.85 -0.76
C LEU A 76 5.48 -6.75 -0.92
N ALA A 77 4.42 -6.83 -0.13
CA ALA A 77 3.35 -5.84 -0.16
C ALA A 77 3.71 -4.59 0.64
N GLU A 78 3.71 -3.45 -0.04
CA GLU A 78 3.95 -2.13 0.55
C GLU A 78 2.68 -1.30 0.40
N ARG A 79 2.08 -0.87 1.52
CA ARG A 79 0.93 0.05 1.46
C ARG A 79 1.42 1.47 1.48
N LEU A 80 0.91 2.28 0.56
CA LEU A 80 1.31 3.67 0.39
C LEU A 80 0.09 4.58 0.40
N ARG A 81 0.31 5.79 0.91
CA ARG A 81 -0.55 6.96 0.74
C ARG A 81 0.23 8.08 0.09
N VAL A 82 -0.48 8.98 -0.58
CA VAL A 82 0.07 10.21 -1.14
C VAL A 82 -0.26 11.39 -0.23
N GLN A 83 0.59 12.41 -0.22
CA GLN A 83 0.32 13.68 0.46
C GLN A 83 0.90 14.87 -0.31
N PRO A 84 0.31 16.08 -0.19
CA PRO A 84 0.71 17.27 -0.95
C PRO A 84 1.94 17.99 -0.36
N GLU A 85 2.97 17.23 0.02
CA GLU A 85 4.18 17.73 0.66
C GLU A 85 5.41 17.48 -0.23
N PRO A 86 5.97 18.51 -0.90
CA PRO A 86 7.15 18.37 -1.73
C PRO A 86 8.35 17.80 -0.96
N GLY A 87 9.00 16.78 -1.52
CA GLY A 87 10.09 16.03 -0.87
C GLY A 87 9.63 15.01 0.17
N ALA A 88 8.32 14.85 0.36
CA ALA A 88 7.71 13.96 1.33
C ALA A 88 6.38 13.41 0.79
N GLU A 89 6.27 13.15 -0.51
CA GLU A 89 4.99 12.90 -1.17
C GLU A 89 4.38 11.54 -0.82
N LEU A 90 5.17 10.59 -0.32
CA LEU A 90 4.78 9.19 -0.14
C LEU A 90 4.91 8.76 1.32
N VAL A 91 3.86 8.14 1.85
CA VAL A 91 3.84 7.55 3.20
C VAL A 91 3.64 6.05 3.09
N VAL A 92 4.64 5.28 3.50
CA VAL A 92 4.54 3.83 3.66
C VAL A 92 3.87 3.51 4.99
N GLU A 93 2.72 2.84 4.94
CA GLU A 93 1.95 2.38 6.10
C GLU A 93 2.26 0.91 6.38
N ARG A 94 2.95 0.65 7.50
CA ARG A 94 3.38 -0.70 7.84
C ARG A 94 2.24 -1.53 8.41
N LEU A 95 2.16 -2.77 7.94
CA LEU A 95 1.12 -3.72 8.32
C LEU A 95 1.52 -4.47 9.58
N ALA A 96 0.91 -4.13 10.71
CA ALA A 96 1.18 -4.78 11.99
C ALA A 96 0.70 -6.24 12.01
N LEU A 97 1.42 -7.06 12.78
CA LEU A 97 1.10 -8.47 13.04
C LEU A 97 0.41 -8.67 14.39
N THR A 98 0.07 -7.56 15.08
CA THR A 98 -0.53 -7.53 16.41
C THR A 98 -1.84 -6.75 16.39
N ASP A 99 -2.72 -7.03 17.36
CA ASP A 99 -3.98 -6.31 17.52
C ASP A 99 -3.76 -4.84 17.90
N GLU A 100 -2.66 -4.56 18.60
CA GLU A 100 -2.27 -3.24 19.09
C GLU A 100 -1.78 -2.31 17.97
N GLY A 101 -1.57 -2.82 16.75
CA GLY A 101 -1.14 -2.01 15.60
C GLY A 101 0.32 -1.58 15.68
N THR A 102 1.13 -2.24 16.51
CA THR A 102 2.55 -1.96 16.73
C THR A 102 3.40 -3.15 16.27
N ALA A 103 4.73 -3.00 16.35
CA ALA A 103 5.67 -4.07 16.03
C ALA A 103 5.30 -5.40 16.74
N PRO A 104 5.54 -6.56 16.10
CA PRO A 104 6.18 -6.72 14.78
C PRO A 104 5.27 -6.37 13.60
N PHE A 105 5.89 -6.00 12.48
CA PHE A 105 5.22 -5.71 11.21
C PHE A 105 5.56 -6.76 10.16
N LEU A 106 4.81 -6.78 9.05
CA LEU A 106 5.24 -7.50 7.87
C LEU A 106 6.61 -7.01 7.37
N PRO A 107 7.41 -7.88 6.74
CA PRO A 107 8.64 -7.47 6.06
C PRO A 107 8.35 -6.34 5.07
N SER A 108 9.24 -5.36 5.03
CA SER A 108 9.13 -4.21 4.14
C SER A 108 10.51 -3.89 3.60
N ARG A 109 10.59 -3.61 2.31
CA ARG A 109 11.80 -3.08 1.67
C ARG A 109 12.10 -1.65 2.12
N PHE A 110 11.10 -0.93 2.58
CA PHE A 110 11.24 0.47 2.98
C PHE A 110 11.60 0.65 4.47
N ALA A 111 11.59 -0.43 5.25
CA ALA A 111 11.88 -0.41 6.69
C ALA A 111 12.96 -1.45 7.04
N ALA A 112 13.82 -1.12 8.00
CA ALA A 112 14.63 -2.15 8.65
C ALA A 112 13.73 -3.04 9.54
N ASP A 113 14.18 -4.26 9.84
CA ASP A 113 13.41 -5.20 10.67
C ASP A 113 13.10 -4.67 12.07
N ASP A 114 14.00 -3.87 12.64
CA ASP A 114 13.90 -3.27 13.98
C ASP A 114 13.24 -1.88 13.99
N GLU A 115 12.81 -1.36 12.83
CA GLU A 115 12.13 -0.08 12.74
C GLU A 115 10.82 -0.11 13.56
N PRO A 116 10.62 0.78 14.55
CA PRO A 116 9.41 0.77 15.37
C PRO A 116 8.27 1.61 14.78
N ARG A 117 8.55 2.54 13.86
CA ARG A 117 7.52 3.45 13.32
C ARG A 117 6.52 2.70 12.46
N THR A 118 5.25 3.07 12.59
CA THR A 118 4.13 2.55 11.80
C THR A 118 4.04 3.22 10.43
N ARG A 119 4.53 4.46 10.31
CA ARG A 119 4.51 5.27 9.10
C ARG A 119 5.91 5.78 8.78
N LEU A 120 6.32 5.62 7.54
CA LEU A 120 7.60 6.08 7.03
C LEU A 120 7.35 7.01 5.84
N VAL A 121 8.00 8.17 5.85
CA VAL A 121 7.79 9.21 4.85
C VAL A 121 8.98 9.23 3.89
N PHE A 122 8.69 9.31 2.60
CA PHE A 122 9.67 9.30 1.53
C PHE A 122 9.33 10.36 0.49
N SER A 123 10.38 10.89 -0.13
CA SER A 123 10.23 11.52 -1.44
C SER A 123 10.01 10.45 -2.51
N THR A 124 9.41 10.83 -3.64
CA THR A 124 9.33 9.95 -4.83
C THR A 124 10.71 9.45 -5.28
N ALA A 125 11.73 10.31 -5.19
CA ALA A 125 13.11 9.99 -5.55
C ALA A 125 13.73 8.92 -4.63
N ASP A 126 13.57 9.06 -3.31
CA ASP A 126 14.08 8.08 -2.34
C ASP A 126 13.38 6.74 -2.48
N LEU A 127 12.05 6.77 -2.69
CA LEU A 127 11.28 5.56 -2.89
C LEU A 127 11.70 4.84 -4.18
N ARG A 128 11.96 5.59 -5.26
CA ARG A 128 12.49 5.04 -6.52
C ARG A 128 13.90 4.47 -6.38
N ALA A 129 14.79 5.15 -5.66
CA ALA A 129 16.13 4.65 -5.41
C ALA A 129 16.09 3.29 -4.69
N ARG A 130 15.21 3.15 -3.69
CA ARG A 130 14.98 1.87 -2.98
C ARG A 130 14.28 0.83 -3.86
N LEU A 131 13.50 1.25 -4.85
CA LEU A 131 12.87 0.35 -5.82
C LEU A 131 13.88 -0.37 -6.70
N GLY A 132 14.97 0.32 -7.09
CA GLY A 132 15.99 -0.20 -7.99
C GLY A 132 17.08 -1.05 -7.34
N VAL A 133 17.05 -1.22 -6.01
CA VAL A 133 17.98 -2.11 -5.29
C VAL A 133 17.35 -3.50 -5.20
N GLU A 134 18.13 -4.53 -5.57
CA GLU A 134 17.69 -5.92 -5.38
C GLU A 134 17.38 -6.18 -3.91
N HIS A 135 16.25 -6.85 -3.66
CA HIS A 135 15.79 -7.15 -2.31
C HIS A 135 15.48 -8.64 -2.20
N GLU A 136 16.15 -9.31 -1.26
CA GLU A 136 16.05 -10.78 -1.08
C GLU A 136 14.63 -11.24 -0.73
N GLY A 137 13.78 -10.34 -0.24
CA GLY A 137 12.43 -10.66 0.24
C GLY A 137 11.36 -10.82 -0.85
N GLY A 138 11.63 -10.54 -2.13
CA GLY A 138 10.69 -10.76 -3.24
C GLY A 138 10.36 -9.52 -4.07
N ALA A 139 9.50 -9.70 -5.08
CA ALA A 139 9.09 -8.62 -5.98
C ALA A 139 8.20 -7.59 -5.25
N PRO A 140 8.43 -6.28 -5.41
CA PRO A 140 7.64 -5.26 -4.75
C PRO A 140 6.23 -5.18 -5.32
N LEU A 141 5.23 -5.18 -4.44
CA LEU A 141 3.84 -4.91 -4.75
C LEU A 141 3.43 -3.61 -4.05
N LEU A 142 3.33 -2.52 -4.82
CA LEU A 142 2.95 -1.22 -4.31
C LEU A 142 1.43 -1.06 -4.33
N ILE A 143 0.84 -0.81 -3.17
CA ILE A 143 -0.60 -0.66 -2.99
C ILE A 143 -0.88 0.77 -2.54
N PHE A 144 -1.32 1.61 -3.47
CA PHE A 144 -1.75 2.97 -3.17
C PHE A 144 -3.20 2.92 -2.69
N ASP A 145 -3.41 3.04 -1.37
CA ASP A 145 -4.75 3.13 -0.79
C ASP A 145 -5.26 4.56 -0.82
N GLN A 146 -6.58 4.71 -0.90
CA GLN A 146 -7.25 6.01 -1.06
C GLN A 146 -6.66 6.83 -2.21
N PHE A 147 -6.43 6.22 -3.37
CA PHE A 147 -5.86 6.91 -4.54
C PHE A 147 -6.70 8.11 -4.98
N GLU A 148 -7.99 8.15 -4.67
CA GLU A 148 -8.83 9.33 -4.86
C GLU A 148 -8.30 10.59 -4.15
N GLU A 149 -7.55 10.45 -3.06
CA GLU A 149 -6.89 11.56 -2.37
C GLU A 149 -5.86 12.28 -3.26
N PHE A 150 -5.33 11.60 -4.28
CA PHE A 150 -4.47 12.22 -5.30
C PHE A 150 -5.20 13.31 -6.12
N VAL A 151 -6.52 13.23 -6.23
CA VAL A 151 -7.34 14.25 -6.89
C VAL A 151 -7.82 15.26 -5.86
N THR A 152 -8.42 14.80 -4.77
CA THR A 152 -9.09 15.70 -3.82
C THR A 152 -8.13 16.56 -2.99
N LEU A 153 -6.98 16.02 -2.53
CA LEU A 153 -6.01 16.79 -1.72
C LEU A 153 -5.31 17.91 -2.51
N PHE A 154 -5.33 17.81 -3.84
CA PHE A 154 -4.60 18.71 -4.73
C PHE A 154 -5.53 19.71 -5.44
N GLU A 155 -6.84 19.41 -5.51
CA GLU A 155 -7.87 20.31 -6.03
C GLU A 155 -8.49 21.22 -4.95
N GLU A 156 -8.49 20.81 -3.68
CA GLU A 156 -8.91 21.68 -2.57
C GLU A 156 -7.89 22.81 -2.38
N ALA A 157 -8.10 23.92 -3.09
CA ALA A 157 -7.21 25.06 -3.09
C ALA A 157 -6.98 25.58 -1.66
N PRO A 158 -5.75 25.48 -1.10
CA PRO A 158 -5.43 26.20 0.11
C PRO A 158 -5.61 27.70 -0.17
N GLU A 159 -6.20 28.46 0.77
CA GLU A 159 -6.37 29.92 0.61
C GLU A 159 -5.05 30.65 0.33
N ASN A 160 -3.91 30.02 0.65
CA ASN A 160 -2.56 30.52 0.41
C ASN A 160 -1.99 30.01 -0.94
N ARG A 161 -1.66 30.95 -1.83
CA ARG A 161 -1.00 30.72 -3.12
C ARG A 161 0.28 29.88 -3.03
N GLU A 162 1.08 30.04 -1.96
CA GLU A 162 2.31 29.26 -1.77
C GLU A 162 2.01 27.79 -1.52
N LYS A 163 1.02 27.50 -0.65
CA LYS A 163 0.58 26.13 -0.38
C LYS A 163 -0.03 25.47 -1.61
N PHE A 164 -0.79 26.22 -2.41
CA PHE A 164 -1.28 25.73 -3.69
C PHE A 164 -0.14 25.37 -4.64
N ALA A 165 0.88 26.23 -4.75
CA ALA A 165 2.05 25.95 -5.59
C ALA A 165 2.82 24.71 -5.12
N GLN A 166 2.97 24.53 -3.80
CA GLN A 166 3.59 23.34 -3.21
C GLN A 166 2.78 22.07 -3.50
N ALA A 167 1.46 22.10 -3.30
CA ALA A 167 0.59 20.97 -3.62
C ALA A 167 0.67 20.62 -5.11
N ALA A 168 0.55 21.60 -6.01
CA ALA A 168 0.66 21.39 -7.45
C ALA A 168 2.03 20.82 -7.86
N GLN A 169 3.11 21.27 -7.23
CA GLN A 169 4.44 20.71 -7.43
C GLN A 169 4.49 19.24 -7.01
N ALA A 170 4.02 18.90 -5.80
CA ALA A 170 3.96 17.53 -5.32
C ALA A 170 3.09 16.64 -6.22
N GLN A 171 1.97 17.15 -6.74
CA GLN A 171 1.10 16.43 -7.66
C GLN A 171 1.83 16.07 -8.96
N ASN A 172 2.52 17.04 -9.56
CA ASN A 172 3.29 16.82 -10.78
C ASN A 172 4.41 15.80 -10.57
N THR A 173 5.14 15.93 -9.45
CA THR A 173 6.16 14.96 -9.05
C THR A 173 5.59 13.54 -8.92
N LEU A 174 4.41 13.39 -8.32
CA LEU A 174 3.72 12.11 -8.20
C LEU A 174 3.27 11.56 -9.56
N LEU A 175 2.75 12.40 -10.47
CA LEU A 175 2.36 11.98 -11.82
C LEU A 175 3.56 11.45 -12.62
N GLU A 176 4.68 12.16 -12.56
CA GLU A 176 5.93 11.73 -13.20
C GLU A 176 6.39 10.40 -12.59
N PHE A 177 6.38 10.29 -11.26
CA PHE A 177 6.70 9.05 -10.57
C PHE A 177 5.83 7.87 -11.01
N PHE A 178 4.50 8.03 -11.08
CA PHE A 178 3.60 6.95 -11.53
C PHE A 178 3.82 6.58 -12.99
N ARG A 179 3.98 7.57 -13.88
CA ARG A 179 4.26 7.34 -15.29
C ARG A 179 5.55 6.54 -15.46
N ASP A 180 6.59 6.96 -14.77
CA ASP A 180 7.90 6.33 -14.87
C ASP A 180 7.84 4.91 -14.30
N LEU A 181 7.18 4.70 -13.16
CA LEU A 181 7.02 3.37 -12.55
C LEU A 181 6.28 2.39 -13.47
N LEU A 182 5.22 2.83 -14.14
CA LEU A 182 4.47 2.00 -15.08
C LEU A 182 5.26 1.70 -16.35
N GLY A 183 6.12 2.62 -16.79
CA GLY A 183 6.96 2.49 -17.98
C GLY A 183 8.31 1.82 -17.78
N ASP A 184 8.77 1.63 -16.53
CA ASP A 184 10.14 1.21 -16.23
C ASP A 184 10.32 -0.31 -16.42
N GLU A 185 10.73 -0.79 -17.59
CA GLU A 185 10.91 -2.22 -17.88
C GLU A 185 11.98 -2.92 -17.02
N THR A 186 12.77 -2.16 -16.26
CA THR A 186 13.81 -2.73 -15.38
C THR A 186 13.28 -3.19 -14.02
N LEU A 187 12.10 -2.69 -13.61
CA LEU A 187 11.46 -3.15 -12.39
C LEU A 187 10.80 -4.53 -12.60
N PRO A 188 10.96 -5.47 -11.66
CA PRO A 188 10.34 -6.78 -11.75
C PRO A 188 8.81 -6.66 -11.84
N VAL A 189 8.20 -7.51 -12.68
CA VAL A 189 6.74 -7.68 -12.82
C VAL A 189 6.30 -8.91 -12.04
#